data_AF-A0A924M2S9-F1
#
_entry.id   AF-A0A924M2S9-F1
#
_cell.length_a   1.000
_cell.length_b   1.000
_cell.length_c   1.000
_cell.angle_alpha   90.00
_cell.angle_beta   90.00
_cell.angle_gamma   90.00
#
_symmetry.space_group_name_H-M   'P 1'
#
loop_
_entity.id
_entity.type
_entity.pdbx_description
1 polymer ?
#
loop_
_entity_poly.entity_id
_entity_poly.type
_entity_poly.pdbx_seq_one_letter_code
_entity_poly.pdbx_strand_id
1 'polypeptide(L)'
;VEAAGESFEAEVLGVELEEENHLERARVSFFIPSSRQVRTLPLKRLERFEVLDPVAGQDLEFALKEARRVESRSSATLHLSDEEHDLQLGYIAPAPAWRVSYRLLSEIKEEGESRALLLQGYALFDNTLDEDLDGVELRLMAGMPVSFRYALHAPNTPERPLVQDERRTVNGPLEFAGMMVGEVAEVAASMDWMGMEQEQGGASSPQMRSVAKAAAPAQMSSAMLEQSVSSVASGAEAGALFSYTLPHPVSVGRGKSALVPLLSQKLEGRHELLYNGQKHPRHPIATLRFQNRTGLTLERGPVTVLEEGVYAGEAVLPFTVGGAEVIAAFAVELGVKITENYQNSVQLERVGIHEEYLLLEEYDLQEKTYTVENTLEKAVLVTLEQGINLRYTLFDTLEPSEQNAEFYRWKVSVEPRSSALFTVKSRTLNQRYESVRSMNGDVLGRYLEKNLLTDALAGGLAQVLEGYRRLNATEEKRQKLGEEREKIYKAQKQVQGNLAPLGRDREEGRLRSRLVGDLEKHENKLLELEKSEKAVGAESAALEAEIAGLLERLNRGV
;
A
#
# COMPACT_ATOMS: atom_id res chain seq x y z
N VAL A 1 -34.43 -2.37 -52.32
CA VAL A 1 -34.44 -2.48 -50.84
C VAL A 1 -35.83 -2.95 -50.43
N GLU A 2 -35.92 -4.02 -49.63
CA GLU A 2 -37.18 -4.53 -49.06
C GLU A 2 -37.19 -4.25 -47.54
N ALA A 3 -38.22 -3.54 -47.08
CA ALA A 3 -38.39 -3.22 -45.67
C ALA A 3 -39.87 -3.20 -45.28
N ALA A 4 -40.25 -3.96 -44.26
CA ALA A 4 -41.60 -4.01 -43.69
C ALA A 4 -42.71 -4.23 -44.75
N GLY A 5 -42.46 -5.11 -45.72
CA GLY A 5 -43.41 -5.45 -46.79
C GLY A 5 -43.45 -4.48 -47.98
N GLU A 6 -42.61 -3.44 -48.01
CA GLU A 6 -42.46 -2.52 -49.16
C GLU A 6 -41.12 -2.74 -49.87
N SER A 7 -41.10 -2.66 -51.21
CA SER A 7 -39.88 -2.67 -52.02
C SER A 7 -39.70 -1.35 -52.76
N PHE A 8 -38.51 -0.77 -52.71
CA PHE A 8 -38.15 0.46 -53.41
C PHE A 8 -36.68 0.48 -53.85
N GLU A 9 -36.41 1.19 -54.94
CA GLU A 9 -35.06 1.49 -55.43
C GLU A 9 -34.53 2.77 -54.79
N ALA A 10 -33.30 2.74 -54.27
CA ALA A 10 -32.69 3.87 -53.59
C ALA A 10 -31.16 3.83 -53.61
N GLU A 11 -30.54 5.00 -53.46
CA GLU A 11 -29.10 5.17 -53.23
C GLU A 11 -28.82 5.25 -51.72
N VAL A 12 -27.75 4.59 -51.26
CA VAL A 12 -27.35 4.63 -49.85
C VAL A 12 -26.51 5.89 -49.61
N LEU A 13 -26.96 6.77 -48.72
CA LEU A 13 -26.23 8.00 -48.38
C LEU A 13 -25.23 7.79 -47.24
N GLY A 14 -25.55 6.91 -46.29
CA GLY A 14 -24.70 6.67 -45.14
C GLY A 14 -25.35 5.75 -44.11
N VAL A 15 -24.50 5.18 -43.27
CA VAL A 15 -24.88 4.36 -42.13
C VAL A 15 -24.42 5.07 -40.87
N GLU A 16 -25.35 5.32 -39.96
CA GLU A 16 -25.06 5.90 -38.66
C GLU A 16 -25.00 4.76 -37.64
N LEU A 17 -23.82 4.56 -37.05
CA LEU A 17 -23.53 3.54 -36.06
C LEU A 17 -23.42 4.22 -34.69
N GLU A 18 -24.21 3.77 -33.71
CA GLU A 18 -24.17 4.27 -32.33
C GLU A 18 -23.22 3.39 -31.49
N GLU A 19 -22.29 4.00 -30.76
CA GLU A 19 -21.11 3.33 -30.19
C GLU A 19 -21.41 2.18 -29.21
N GLU A 20 -22.54 2.22 -28.51
CA GLU A 20 -22.87 1.24 -27.45
C GLU A 20 -23.70 0.04 -27.93
N ASN A 21 -24.37 0.11 -29.10
CA ASN A 21 -25.27 -0.99 -29.53
C ASN A 21 -25.48 -1.06 -31.06
N HIS A 22 -24.49 -1.64 -31.74
CA HIS A 22 -24.27 -1.46 -33.18
C HIS A 22 -25.36 -2.08 -34.07
N LEU A 23 -26.08 -3.10 -33.60
CA LEU A 23 -27.08 -3.81 -34.41
C LEU A 23 -28.53 -3.37 -34.13
N GLU A 24 -28.85 -2.97 -32.89
CA GLU A 24 -30.23 -2.63 -32.52
C GLU A 24 -30.66 -1.21 -32.92
N ARG A 25 -29.69 -0.29 -33.02
CA ARG A 25 -29.94 1.14 -33.23
C ARG A 25 -29.29 1.74 -34.46
N ALA A 26 -28.54 0.96 -35.24
CA ALA A 26 -28.01 1.42 -36.52
C ALA A 26 -29.12 1.90 -37.44
N ARG A 27 -28.88 3.05 -38.09
CA ARG A 27 -29.80 3.66 -39.05
C ARG A 27 -29.11 3.75 -40.40
N VAL A 28 -29.86 3.41 -41.44
CA VAL A 28 -29.41 3.54 -42.83
C VAL A 28 -30.27 4.59 -43.51
N SER A 29 -29.63 5.58 -44.12
CA SER A 29 -30.30 6.64 -44.85
C SER A 29 -30.26 6.36 -46.35
N PHE A 30 -31.45 6.28 -46.95
CA PHE A 30 -31.65 6.01 -48.37
C PHE A 30 -32.20 7.24 -49.09
N PHE A 31 -31.62 7.61 -50.22
CA PHE A 31 -32.21 8.57 -51.15
C PHE A 31 -33.02 7.83 -52.21
N ILE A 32 -34.32 8.13 -52.33
CA ILE A 32 -35.24 7.49 -53.29
C ILE A 32 -35.36 8.43 -54.51
N PRO A 33 -34.72 8.13 -55.66
CA PRO A 33 -34.66 9.07 -56.78
C PRO A 33 -36.03 9.36 -57.40
N SER A 34 -36.92 8.38 -57.42
CA SER A 34 -38.26 8.49 -58.03
C SER A 34 -39.17 9.49 -57.31
N SER A 35 -39.01 9.66 -56.00
CA SER A 35 -39.77 10.61 -55.18
C SER A 35 -38.95 11.81 -54.68
N ARG A 36 -37.62 11.80 -54.91
CA ARG A 36 -36.64 12.77 -54.38
C ARG A 36 -36.71 12.92 -52.86
N GLN A 37 -36.99 11.83 -52.15
CA GLN A 37 -37.10 11.80 -50.69
C GLN A 37 -35.93 11.06 -50.06
N VAL A 38 -35.52 11.49 -48.87
CA VAL A 38 -34.60 10.74 -48.01
C VAL A 38 -35.43 9.97 -46.98
N ARG A 39 -35.25 8.65 -46.92
CA ARG A 39 -35.89 7.76 -45.96
C ARG A 39 -34.82 7.12 -45.09
N THR A 40 -34.87 7.41 -43.79
CA THR A 40 -33.99 6.78 -42.79
C THR A 40 -34.73 5.60 -42.15
N LEU A 41 -34.15 4.41 -42.22
CA LEU A 41 -34.71 3.18 -41.67
C LEU A 41 -33.78 2.57 -40.63
N PRO A 42 -34.33 2.05 -39.51
CA PRO A 42 -33.56 1.19 -38.62
C PRO A 42 -33.08 -0.05 -39.36
N LEU A 43 -31.81 -0.45 -39.18
CA LEU A 43 -31.21 -1.59 -39.86
C LEU A 43 -32.04 -2.88 -39.67
N LYS A 44 -32.60 -3.10 -38.48
CA LYS A 44 -33.48 -4.24 -38.16
C LYS A 44 -34.77 -4.35 -38.98
N ARG A 45 -35.17 -3.29 -39.69
CA ARG A 45 -36.35 -3.30 -40.56
C ARG A 45 -36.01 -3.63 -42.01
N LEU A 46 -34.73 -3.71 -42.36
CA LEU A 46 -34.28 -4.11 -43.69
C LEU A 46 -34.27 -5.63 -43.75
N GLU A 47 -35.12 -6.20 -44.60
CA GLU A 47 -35.24 -7.65 -44.78
C GLU A 47 -34.29 -8.14 -45.89
N ARG A 48 -34.20 -7.35 -46.97
CA ARG A 48 -33.33 -7.64 -48.10
C ARG A 48 -32.84 -6.35 -48.75
N PHE A 49 -31.58 -6.33 -49.17
CA PHE A 49 -31.06 -5.34 -50.10
C PHE A 49 -30.44 -6.05 -51.30
N GLU A 50 -30.57 -5.44 -52.47
CA GLU A 50 -29.99 -5.93 -53.71
C GLU A 50 -29.17 -4.78 -54.30
N VAL A 51 -27.90 -5.04 -54.60
CA VAL A 51 -27.00 -4.05 -55.19
C VAL A 51 -27.27 -4.03 -56.69
N LEU A 52 -27.91 -2.97 -57.16
CA LEU A 52 -28.23 -2.80 -58.57
C LEU A 52 -27.02 -2.32 -59.39
N ASP A 53 -26.03 -1.69 -58.74
CA ASP A 53 -24.77 -1.30 -59.39
C ASP A 53 -23.84 -2.52 -59.55
N PRO A 54 -23.54 -2.95 -60.79
CA PRO A 54 -22.73 -4.12 -61.04
C PRO A 54 -21.27 -3.97 -60.55
N VAL A 55 -20.71 -2.76 -60.48
CA VAL A 55 -19.33 -2.55 -60.01
C VAL A 55 -19.29 -2.66 -58.48
N ALA A 56 -20.18 -1.95 -57.79
CA ALA A 56 -20.28 -2.04 -56.33
C ALA A 56 -20.63 -3.46 -55.86
N GLY A 57 -21.45 -4.20 -56.63
CA GLY A 57 -21.74 -5.61 -56.37
C GLY A 57 -20.50 -6.50 -56.45
N GLN A 58 -19.67 -6.32 -57.47
CA GLN A 58 -18.40 -7.04 -57.61
C GLN A 58 -17.40 -6.70 -56.50
N ASP A 59 -17.30 -5.42 -56.14
CA ASP A 59 -16.42 -4.97 -55.05
C ASP A 59 -16.84 -5.55 -53.69
N LEU A 60 -18.16 -5.59 -53.40
CA LEU A 60 -18.70 -6.19 -52.19
C LEU A 60 -18.44 -7.70 -52.15
N GLU A 61 -18.64 -8.41 -53.27
CA GLU A 61 -18.35 -9.84 -53.37
C GLU A 61 -16.85 -10.13 -53.15
N PHE A 62 -15.98 -9.32 -53.74
CA PHE A 62 -14.54 -9.41 -53.54
C PHE A 62 -14.14 -9.15 -52.08
N ALA A 63 -14.67 -8.08 -51.46
CA ALA A 63 -14.40 -7.75 -50.07
C ALA A 63 -14.89 -8.84 -49.09
N LEU A 64 -16.08 -9.40 -49.32
CA LEU A 64 -16.60 -10.51 -48.51
C LEU A 64 -15.78 -11.79 -48.69
N LYS A 65 -15.27 -12.05 -49.89
CA LYS A 65 -14.41 -13.20 -50.18
C LYS A 65 -13.04 -13.07 -49.49
N GLU A 66 -12.45 -11.87 -49.47
CA GLU A 66 -11.21 -11.61 -48.76
C GLU A 66 -11.39 -11.58 -47.23
N ALA A 67 -12.48 -11.02 -46.70
CA ALA A 67 -12.80 -11.09 -45.28
C ALA A 67 -12.91 -12.54 -44.77
N ARG A 68 -13.52 -13.42 -45.57
CA ARG A 68 -13.58 -14.87 -45.28
C ARG A 68 -12.22 -15.57 -45.35
N ARG A 69 -11.26 -15.06 -46.14
CA ARG A 69 -9.89 -15.59 -46.18
C ARG A 69 -9.07 -15.17 -44.97
N VAL A 70 -9.24 -13.95 -44.49
CA VAL A 70 -8.54 -13.43 -43.29
C VAL A 70 -8.90 -14.25 -42.04
N GLU A 71 -10.13 -14.74 -41.93
CA GLU A 71 -10.56 -15.60 -40.81
C GLU A 71 -10.02 -17.04 -40.88
N SER A 72 -9.56 -17.54 -42.04
CA SER A 72 -9.48 -19.01 -42.26
C SER A 72 -8.12 -19.63 -42.58
N ARG A 73 -6.96 -18.94 -42.52
CA ARG A 73 -5.58 -19.50 -42.41
C ARG A 73 -4.56 -18.50 -42.95
N SER A 74 -3.71 -17.97 -42.07
CA SER A 74 -2.42 -17.40 -42.47
C SER A 74 -1.45 -18.54 -42.82
N SER A 75 -0.99 -18.60 -44.06
CA SER A 75 0.02 -19.57 -44.51
C SER A 75 1.41 -18.93 -44.55
N ALA A 76 2.41 -19.60 -43.98
CA ALA A 76 3.83 -19.23 -44.11
C ALA A 76 4.55 -20.26 -45.00
N THR A 77 5.20 -19.79 -46.06
CA THR A 77 5.98 -20.63 -46.99
C THR A 77 7.46 -20.46 -46.69
N LEU A 78 8.15 -21.53 -46.28
CA LEU A 78 9.61 -21.57 -46.21
C LEU A 78 10.17 -22.07 -47.54
N HIS A 79 11.10 -21.31 -48.12
CA HIS A 79 11.89 -21.77 -49.27
C HIS A 79 13.21 -22.34 -48.76
N LEU A 80 13.43 -23.64 -49.00
CA LEU A 80 14.67 -24.36 -48.67
C LEU A 80 15.46 -24.65 -49.96
N SER A 81 16.75 -25.02 -49.83
CA SER A 81 17.56 -25.47 -50.97
C SER A 81 17.09 -26.84 -51.48
N ASP A 82 17.45 -27.18 -52.73
CA ASP A 82 17.08 -28.44 -53.42
C ASP A 82 17.75 -29.73 -52.86
N GLU A 83 18.18 -29.71 -51.60
CA GLU A 83 18.77 -30.85 -50.90
C GLU A 83 17.76 -31.45 -49.90
N GLU A 84 18.01 -32.67 -49.42
CA GLU A 84 17.20 -33.24 -48.32
C GLU A 84 17.57 -32.57 -46.99
N HIS A 85 16.56 -32.16 -46.23
CA HIS A 85 16.72 -31.50 -44.93
C HIS A 85 15.92 -32.21 -43.84
N ASP A 86 16.52 -32.41 -42.67
CA ASP A 86 15.80 -32.75 -41.44
C ASP A 86 15.16 -31.48 -40.87
N LEU A 87 13.83 -31.37 -40.97
CA LEU A 87 13.10 -30.18 -40.53
C LEU A 87 12.58 -30.32 -39.10
N GLN A 88 12.94 -29.39 -38.23
CA GLN A 88 12.29 -29.20 -36.93
C GLN A 88 11.48 -27.90 -36.94
N LEU A 89 10.18 -27.99 -36.73
CA LEU A 89 9.28 -26.84 -36.62
C LEU A 89 8.94 -26.58 -35.16
N GLY A 90 9.23 -25.37 -34.68
CA GLY A 90 8.81 -24.88 -33.37
C GLY A 90 8.01 -23.60 -33.52
N TYR A 91 6.91 -23.47 -32.79
CA TYR A 91 6.10 -22.27 -32.77
C TYR A 91 5.57 -22.00 -31.35
N ILE A 92 5.14 -20.77 -31.11
CA ILE A 92 4.52 -20.37 -29.84
C ILE A 92 3.07 -20.01 -30.16
N ALA A 93 2.14 -20.74 -29.57
CA ALA A 93 0.72 -20.40 -29.60
C ALA A 93 0.30 -19.76 -28.27
N PRO A 94 -0.65 -18.80 -28.29
CA PRO A 94 -1.32 -18.37 -27.08
C PRO A 94 -1.98 -19.56 -26.39
N ALA A 95 -1.58 -19.84 -25.16
CA ALA A 95 -2.16 -20.88 -24.31
C ALA A 95 -2.48 -20.28 -22.93
N PRO A 96 -3.53 -20.78 -22.24
CA PRO A 96 -3.80 -20.36 -20.88
C PRO A 96 -2.65 -20.77 -19.95
N ALA A 97 -2.41 -19.98 -18.91
CA ALA A 97 -1.48 -20.37 -17.87
C ALA A 97 -1.97 -21.66 -17.20
N TRP A 98 -1.07 -22.62 -17.06
CA TRP A 98 -1.31 -23.81 -16.26
C TRP A 98 -1.47 -23.43 -14.78
N ARG A 99 -2.25 -24.21 -14.04
CA ARG A 99 -2.58 -23.96 -12.64
C ARG A 99 -2.06 -25.09 -11.78
N VAL A 100 -1.63 -24.79 -10.56
CA VAL A 100 -1.31 -25.80 -9.55
C VAL A 100 -2.45 -25.95 -8.54
N SER A 101 -2.62 -27.17 -8.05
CA SER A 101 -3.42 -27.45 -6.86
C SER A 101 -2.71 -28.46 -5.99
N TYR A 102 -2.80 -28.28 -4.68
CA TYR A 102 -2.16 -29.14 -3.71
C TYR A 102 -3.18 -29.80 -2.78
N ARG A 103 -2.78 -30.93 -2.21
CA ARG A 103 -3.43 -31.55 -1.06
C ARG A 103 -2.37 -31.86 -0.02
N LEU A 104 -2.62 -31.45 1.22
CA LEU A 104 -1.72 -31.67 2.34
C LEU A 104 -2.44 -32.48 3.40
N LEU A 105 -2.03 -33.73 3.57
CA LEU A 105 -2.49 -34.57 4.67
C LEU A 105 -1.49 -34.45 5.82
N SER A 106 -2.00 -34.28 7.03
CA SER A 106 -1.24 -34.22 8.27
C SER A 106 -1.68 -35.36 9.19
N GLU A 107 -0.71 -36.13 9.68
CA GLU A 107 -0.88 -37.20 10.65
C GLU A 107 0.03 -36.93 11.87
N ILE A 108 -0.49 -37.16 13.07
CA ILE A 108 0.23 -37.01 14.33
C ILE A 108 1.33 -38.08 14.40
N LYS A 109 2.59 -37.65 14.48
CA LYS A 109 3.75 -38.55 14.59
C LYS A 109 4.09 -38.84 16.06
N GLU A 110 4.06 -37.80 16.89
CA GLU A 110 4.33 -37.83 18.33
C GLU A 110 3.39 -36.84 19.03
N GLU A 111 3.14 -37.01 20.34
CA GLU A 111 2.38 -36.02 21.11
C GLU A 111 3.06 -34.64 21.04
N GLY A 112 2.30 -33.62 20.63
CA GLY A 112 2.78 -32.25 20.50
C GLY A 112 2.64 -31.68 19.08
N GLU A 113 3.58 -30.82 18.68
CA GLU A 113 3.55 -30.08 17.42
C GLU A 113 3.98 -30.92 16.21
N SER A 114 4.73 -32.02 16.41
CA SER A 114 5.30 -32.82 15.32
C SER A 114 4.24 -33.50 14.47
N ARG A 115 4.37 -33.41 13.15
CA ARG A 115 3.45 -33.98 12.15
C ARG A 115 4.22 -34.68 11.04
N ALA A 116 3.72 -35.85 10.66
CA ALA A 116 4.04 -36.46 9.38
C ALA A 116 3.11 -35.84 8.33
N LEU A 117 3.68 -35.34 7.23
CA LEU A 117 2.93 -34.68 6.17
C LEU A 117 3.04 -35.50 4.88
N LEU A 118 1.94 -35.61 4.15
CA LEU A 118 1.93 -36.07 2.76
C LEU A 118 1.45 -34.92 1.88
N LEU A 119 2.37 -34.37 1.08
CA LEU A 119 2.08 -33.33 0.11
C LEU A 119 1.88 -33.97 -1.26
N GLN A 120 0.72 -33.71 -1.87
CA GLN A 120 0.40 -34.06 -3.24
C GLN A 120 0.20 -32.79 -4.05
N GLY A 121 0.80 -32.72 -5.23
CA GLY A 121 0.67 -31.59 -6.15
C GLY A 121 0.20 -32.05 -7.51
N TYR A 122 -0.69 -31.28 -8.12
CA TYR A 122 -1.24 -31.52 -9.45
C TYR A 122 -1.12 -30.28 -10.30
N ALA A 123 -0.79 -30.46 -11.57
CA ALA A 123 -0.87 -29.45 -12.61
C ALA A 123 -2.18 -29.61 -13.37
N LEU A 124 -2.91 -28.53 -13.53
CA LEU A 124 -4.07 -28.43 -14.39
C LEU A 124 -3.67 -27.61 -15.62
N PHE A 125 -3.79 -28.20 -16.80
CA PHE A 125 -3.62 -27.49 -18.07
C PHE A 125 -4.84 -27.71 -18.96
N ASP A 126 -5.16 -26.68 -19.74
CA ASP A 126 -6.33 -26.65 -20.61
C ASP A 126 -5.85 -26.68 -22.07
N ASN A 127 -6.32 -27.67 -22.85
CA ASN A 127 -6.05 -27.72 -24.29
C ASN A 127 -6.98 -26.74 -25.02
N THR A 128 -6.48 -25.54 -25.29
CA THR A 128 -7.17 -24.50 -26.08
C THR A 128 -6.84 -24.54 -27.57
N LEU A 129 -6.04 -25.50 -28.02
CA LEU A 129 -5.73 -25.66 -29.43
C LEU A 129 -6.92 -26.28 -30.16
N ASP A 130 -7.04 -26.03 -31.46
CA ASP A 130 -8.07 -26.62 -32.31
C ASP A 130 -7.69 -28.04 -32.80
N GLU A 131 -6.88 -28.75 -32.02
CA GLU A 131 -6.41 -30.11 -32.32
C GLU A 131 -6.32 -30.97 -31.04
N ASP A 132 -6.40 -32.28 -31.23
CA ASP A 132 -6.16 -33.24 -30.16
C ASP A 132 -4.65 -33.36 -29.91
N LEU A 133 -4.24 -33.26 -28.65
CA LEU A 133 -2.87 -33.53 -28.25
C LEU A 133 -2.75 -35.03 -28.00
N ASP A 134 -1.93 -35.72 -28.80
CA ASP A 134 -1.73 -37.16 -28.69
C ASP A 134 -0.28 -37.49 -28.34
N GLY A 135 -0.07 -38.00 -27.12
CA GLY A 135 1.26 -38.45 -26.67
C GLY A 135 2.30 -37.32 -26.66
N VAL A 136 1.92 -36.12 -26.23
CA VAL A 136 2.85 -34.98 -26.18
C VAL A 136 3.71 -35.02 -24.92
N GLU A 137 4.99 -34.66 -25.08
CA GLU A 137 5.87 -34.38 -23.94
C GLU A 137 5.48 -33.02 -23.36
N LEU A 138 5.08 -33.01 -22.09
CA LEU A 138 4.65 -31.79 -21.42
C LEU A 138 5.75 -31.29 -20.46
N ARG A 139 6.19 -30.05 -20.69
CA ARG A 139 7.07 -29.31 -19.80
C ARG A 139 6.36 -28.07 -19.29
N LEU A 140 6.24 -27.95 -17.98
CA LEU A 140 5.56 -26.84 -17.32
C LEU A 140 6.61 -25.89 -16.76
N MET A 141 6.53 -24.62 -17.16
CA MET A 141 7.49 -23.60 -16.74
C MET A 141 6.97 -22.85 -15.52
N ALA A 142 7.83 -22.77 -14.51
CA ALA A 142 7.70 -22.01 -13.27
C ALA A 142 8.60 -20.77 -13.29
N GLY A 143 8.19 -19.69 -12.60
CA GLY A 143 9.00 -18.47 -12.45
C GLY A 143 8.65 -17.28 -13.36
N MET A 144 7.39 -17.14 -13.79
CA MET A 144 6.86 -15.96 -14.50
C MET A 144 7.69 -15.52 -15.74
N PRO A 145 7.75 -16.35 -16.81
CA PRO A 145 8.41 -15.95 -18.05
C PRO A 145 7.70 -14.76 -18.72
N VAL A 146 8.48 -13.82 -19.26
CA VAL A 146 7.94 -12.68 -20.02
C VAL A 146 7.43 -13.16 -21.37
N SER A 147 6.17 -12.85 -21.69
CA SER A 147 5.53 -13.12 -22.99
C SER A 147 4.71 -11.91 -23.43
N PHE A 148 4.70 -11.61 -24.73
CA PHE A 148 4.04 -10.43 -25.29
C PHE A 148 3.43 -10.73 -26.67
N ARG A 149 2.39 -9.97 -27.04
CA ARG A 149 1.83 -9.99 -28.41
C ARG A 149 2.44 -8.83 -29.19
N TYR A 150 3.03 -9.13 -30.34
CA TYR A 150 3.56 -8.11 -31.25
C TYR A 150 2.92 -8.28 -32.63
N ALA A 151 2.20 -7.26 -33.10
CA ALA A 151 1.46 -7.32 -34.36
C ALA A 151 2.38 -7.12 -35.57
N LEU A 152 3.17 -8.14 -35.92
CA LEU A 152 4.12 -8.10 -37.05
C LEU A 152 3.45 -7.85 -38.41
N HIS A 153 2.17 -8.21 -38.54
CA HIS A 153 1.40 -8.04 -39.78
C HIS A 153 0.75 -6.66 -39.91
N ALA A 154 0.65 -5.89 -38.81
CA ALA A 154 0.07 -4.56 -38.84
C ALA A 154 1.14 -3.56 -39.27
N PRO A 155 0.99 -2.88 -40.43
CA PRO A 155 1.94 -1.84 -40.81
C PRO A 155 1.85 -0.69 -39.81
N ASN A 156 2.88 -0.52 -38.99
CA ASN A 156 2.99 0.66 -38.13
C ASN A 156 3.44 1.84 -38.98
N THR A 157 2.51 2.73 -39.31
CA THR A 157 2.85 4.00 -39.97
C THR A 157 3.02 5.07 -38.91
N PRO A 158 4.25 5.53 -38.62
CA PRO A 158 4.44 6.63 -37.69
C PRO A 158 3.75 7.88 -38.23
N GLU A 159 3.15 8.67 -37.34
CA GLU A 159 2.63 9.98 -37.71
C GLU A 159 3.76 10.84 -38.29
N ARG A 160 3.60 11.26 -39.54
CA ARG A 160 4.54 12.19 -40.16
C ARG A 160 4.14 13.60 -39.76
N PRO A 161 5.03 14.39 -39.13
CA PRO A 161 4.74 15.78 -38.85
C PRO A 161 4.45 16.50 -40.17
N LEU A 162 3.31 17.19 -40.22
CA LEU A 162 2.92 18.00 -41.35
C LEU A 162 3.75 19.29 -41.33
N VAL A 163 4.84 19.34 -42.10
CA VAL A 163 5.61 20.57 -42.29
C VAL A 163 4.84 21.46 -43.27
N GLN A 164 4.21 22.51 -42.74
CA GLN A 164 3.59 23.55 -43.56
C GLN A 164 4.63 24.61 -43.92
N ASP A 165 4.61 25.10 -45.16
CA ASP A 165 5.39 26.27 -45.53
C ASP A 165 4.93 27.48 -44.70
N GLU A 166 5.85 28.14 -44.00
CA GLU A 166 5.59 29.44 -43.37
C GLU A 166 5.28 30.48 -44.47
N ARG A 167 4.01 30.61 -44.82
CA ARG A 167 3.53 31.83 -45.47
C ARG A 167 3.72 32.98 -44.48
N ARG A 168 4.74 33.81 -44.73
CA ARG A 168 4.86 35.15 -44.14
C ARG A 168 3.65 35.99 -44.57
N THR A 169 2.58 35.91 -43.81
CA THR A 169 1.47 36.85 -43.83
C THR A 169 1.28 37.40 -42.42
N VAL A 170 1.13 38.72 -42.37
CA VAL A 170 1.08 39.55 -41.17
C VAL A 170 0.05 39.02 -40.17
N ASN A 171 0.45 38.92 -38.91
CA ASN A 171 -0.41 38.58 -37.77
C ASN A 171 -1.69 39.44 -37.80
N GLY A 172 -2.85 38.79 -37.92
CA GLY A 172 -4.10 39.37 -37.42
C GLY A 172 -4.05 39.51 -35.90
N PRO A 173 -4.89 40.37 -35.30
CA PRO A 173 -4.87 40.60 -33.85
C PRO A 173 -5.10 39.29 -33.07
N LEU A 174 -4.27 39.06 -32.06
CA LEU A 174 -4.45 37.98 -31.08
C LEU A 174 -5.68 38.29 -30.23
N GLU A 175 -6.74 37.48 -30.35
CA GLU A 175 -7.80 37.40 -29.35
C GLU A 175 -7.50 36.25 -28.40
N PHE A 176 -7.36 36.57 -27.11
CA PHE A 176 -7.22 35.58 -26.04
C PHE A 176 -8.61 35.19 -25.55
N ALA A 177 -8.98 33.92 -25.71
CA ALA A 177 -10.17 33.38 -25.08
C ALA A 177 -9.98 33.36 -23.55
N GLY A 178 -10.83 34.09 -22.84
CA GLY A 178 -10.87 34.13 -21.38
C GLY A 178 -11.27 32.78 -20.78
N MET A 179 -10.69 32.47 -19.62
CA MET A 179 -11.11 31.34 -18.78
C MET A 179 -12.60 31.46 -18.42
N MET A 180 -13.38 30.42 -18.71
CA MET A 180 -14.67 30.20 -18.07
C MET A 180 -14.46 29.26 -16.89
N VAL A 181 -14.70 29.79 -15.69
CA VAL A 181 -14.91 29.08 -14.43
C VAL A 181 -16.41 29.11 -14.14
N GLY A 182 -16.94 28.02 -13.60
CA GLY A 182 -18.28 27.91 -13.01
C GLY A 182 -19.23 27.07 -13.88
N GLU A 183 -20.07 26.19 -13.35
CA GLU A 183 -20.48 26.01 -11.96
C GLU A 183 -21.17 24.65 -11.78
N VAL A 184 -21.21 24.24 -10.52
CA VAL A 184 -21.89 23.10 -9.89
C VAL A 184 -23.42 23.17 -9.94
N ALA A 185 -24.08 22.01 -10.00
CA ALA A 185 -25.31 21.65 -9.24
C ALA A 185 -25.66 20.18 -9.57
N GLU A 186 -25.44 19.20 -8.68
CA GLU A 186 -26.27 18.77 -7.53
C GLU A 186 -27.51 17.92 -7.86
N VAL A 187 -27.81 17.07 -6.87
CA VAL A 187 -29.01 16.26 -6.55
C VAL A 187 -28.80 14.76 -6.79
N ALA A 188 -28.35 13.98 -5.80
CA ALA A 188 -28.96 13.61 -4.50
C ALA A 188 -30.08 12.54 -4.59
N ALA A 189 -29.84 11.49 -3.81
CA ALA A 189 -30.79 10.62 -3.11
C ALA A 189 -31.68 9.64 -3.91
N SER A 190 -31.42 8.34 -3.71
CA SER A 190 -32.32 7.49 -2.91
C SER A 190 -31.65 6.16 -2.53
N MET A 191 -31.46 5.96 -1.22
CA MET A 191 -31.47 4.65 -0.57
C MET A 191 -32.93 4.33 -0.20
N ASP A 192 -33.39 3.09 -0.35
CA ASP A 192 -33.77 2.23 0.80
C ASP A 192 -34.50 0.93 0.39
N TRP A 193 -33.85 -0.18 0.75
CA TRP A 193 -34.26 -1.30 1.60
C TRP A 193 -35.75 -1.68 1.87
N MET A 194 -35.99 -3.01 1.76
CA MET A 194 -36.99 -3.92 2.40
C MET A 194 -38.48 -3.93 2.03
N GLY A 195 -38.96 -5.15 1.76
CA GLY A 195 -40.35 -5.60 1.89
C GLY A 195 -40.45 -7.14 1.84
N MET A 196 -41.11 -7.72 2.83
CA MET A 196 -41.20 -9.16 3.16
C MET A 196 -42.24 -9.97 2.36
N GLU A 197 -42.04 -11.31 2.39
CA GLU A 197 -42.97 -12.47 2.45
C GLU A 197 -44.38 -12.41 1.80
N GLN A 198 -44.78 -13.46 1.05
CA GLN A 198 -45.60 -14.59 1.56
C GLN A 198 -45.88 -15.69 0.49
N GLU A 199 -46.13 -16.89 1.02
CA GLU A 199 -46.35 -18.25 0.48
C GLU A 199 -47.46 -18.48 -0.58
N GLN A 200 -47.38 -19.57 -1.38
CA GLN A 200 -48.20 -20.81 -1.21
C GLN A 200 -48.16 -21.80 -2.40
N GLY A 201 -48.16 -23.11 -2.05
CA GLY A 201 -48.75 -24.23 -2.81
C GLY A 201 -47.80 -25.03 -3.73
N GLY A 202 -47.38 -26.25 -3.41
CA GLY A 202 -48.13 -27.53 -3.52
C GLY A 202 -47.91 -28.12 -4.94
N ALA A 203 -47.46 -29.36 -5.21
CA ALA A 203 -47.64 -30.64 -4.54
C ALA A 203 -46.65 -31.72 -5.07
N SER A 204 -46.22 -32.60 -4.17
CA SER A 204 -45.95 -34.07 -4.20
C SER A 204 -46.29 -34.88 -5.48
N SER A 205 -45.67 -36.01 -5.90
CA SER A 205 -44.77 -37.08 -5.33
C SER A 205 -44.54 -38.17 -6.44
N PRO A 206 -44.08 -39.45 -6.22
CA PRO A 206 -43.07 -40.08 -5.34
C PRO A 206 -42.11 -41.11 -6.07
N GLN A 207 -41.24 -41.76 -5.27
CA GLN A 207 -40.50 -43.05 -5.46
C GLN A 207 -39.10 -42.97 -6.15
N MET A 208 -38.03 -43.65 -5.70
CA MET A 208 -37.88 -44.86 -4.87
C MET A 208 -36.69 -44.78 -3.89
N ARG A 209 -36.82 -45.55 -2.80
CA ARG A 209 -35.76 -45.92 -1.84
C ARG A 209 -34.77 -46.91 -2.46
N SER A 210 -33.48 -46.73 -2.17
CA SER A 210 -32.61 -47.86 -1.80
C SER A 210 -31.56 -47.37 -0.80
N VAL A 211 -31.74 -47.79 0.45
CA VAL A 211 -30.76 -47.67 1.53
C VAL A 211 -29.62 -48.65 1.27
N ALA A 212 -28.51 -48.14 0.73
CA ALA A 212 -27.23 -48.81 0.88
C ALA A 212 -26.68 -48.43 2.26
N LYS A 213 -26.45 -49.46 3.08
CA LYS A 213 -25.80 -49.36 4.38
C LYS A 213 -24.37 -48.88 4.13
N ALA A 214 -24.15 -47.57 4.28
CA ALA A 214 -22.83 -46.97 4.15
C ALA A 214 -21.92 -47.61 5.20
N ALA A 215 -20.87 -48.27 4.73
CA ALA A 215 -19.71 -48.54 5.56
C ALA A 215 -19.24 -47.20 6.14
N ALA A 216 -18.85 -47.20 7.41
CA ALA A 216 -18.15 -46.05 7.99
C ALA A 216 -17.04 -45.63 7.01
N PRO A 217 -16.89 -44.32 6.70
CA PRO A 217 -15.87 -43.89 5.76
C PRO A 217 -14.53 -44.42 6.26
N ALA A 218 -13.85 -45.19 5.41
CA ALA A 218 -12.47 -45.57 5.68
C ALA A 218 -11.70 -44.26 5.89
N GLN A 219 -11.08 -44.11 7.06
CA GLN A 219 -10.22 -42.96 7.33
C GLN A 219 -9.14 -42.92 6.24
N MET A 220 -9.05 -41.79 5.54
CA MET A 220 -8.02 -41.58 4.54
C MET A 220 -6.67 -41.51 5.26
N SER A 221 -5.83 -42.53 5.05
CA SER A 221 -4.47 -42.60 5.59
C SER A 221 -3.44 -42.24 4.52
N SER A 222 -2.28 -41.78 4.95
CA SER A 222 -1.14 -41.47 4.07
C SER A 222 -0.75 -42.66 3.18
N ALA A 223 -0.73 -43.87 3.75
CA ALA A 223 -0.38 -45.09 3.03
C ALA A 223 -1.33 -45.40 1.85
N MET A 224 -2.64 -45.14 2.00
CA MET A 224 -3.61 -45.34 0.92
C MET A 224 -3.50 -44.25 -0.16
N LEU A 225 -3.31 -42.99 0.26
CA LEU A 225 -3.16 -41.86 -0.66
C LEU A 225 -1.85 -41.93 -1.47
N GLU A 226 -0.76 -42.40 -0.88
CA GLU A 226 0.50 -42.63 -1.58
C GLU A 226 0.37 -43.66 -2.69
N GLN A 227 -0.33 -44.77 -2.43
CA GLN A 227 -0.57 -45.78 -3.47
C GLN A 227 -1.45 -45.24 -4.61
N SER A 228 -2.25 -44.21 -4.35
CA SER A 228 -3.13 -43.60 -5.35
C SER A 228 -2.44 -42.58 -6.27
N VAL A 229 -1.25 -42.09 -5.90
CA VAL A 229 -0.51 -41.09 -6.65
C VAL A 229 0.96 -41.48 -6.72
N SER A 230 1.38 -42.01 -7.87
CA SER A 230 2.80 -42.06 -8.21
C SER A 230 3.30 -40.64 -8.47
N SER A 231 4.39 -40.23 -7.81
CA SER A 231 5.09 -39.00 -8.18
C SER A 231 5.72 -39.20 -9.55
N VAL A 232 5.42 -38.32 -10.51
CA VAL A 232 5.79 -38.54 -11.92
C VAL A 232 6.76 -37.48 -12.43
N ALA A 233 6.67 -36.22 -12.02
CA ALA A 233 7.50 -35.17 -12.64
C ALA A 233 8.96 -35.16 -12.16
N SER A 234 9.89 -34.84 -13.08
CA SER A 234 11.27 -34.46 -12.76
C SER A 234 11.42 -32.94 -12.88
N GLY A 235 12.24 -32.35 -12.02
CA GLY A 235 12.51 -30.91 -12.00
C GLY A 235 13.91 -30.59 -12.51
N ALA A 236 14.04 -29.52 -13.29
CA ALA A 236 15.34 -29.00 -13.71
C ALA A 236 15.38 -27.47 -13.57
N GLU A 237 16.50 -26.95 -13.06
CA GLU A 237 16.79 -25.52 -13.10
C GLU A 237 17.08 -25.11 -14.55
N ALA A 238 16.36 -24.11 -15.04
CA ALA A 238 16.51 -23.53 -16.38
C ALA A 238 16.97 -22.08 -16.28
N GLY A 239 18.10 -21.86 -15.59
CA GLY A 239 18.62 -20.52 -15.30
C GLY A 239 17.74 -19.78 -14.28
N ALA A 240 17.02 -18.75 -14.72
CA ALA A 240 16.10 -17.97 -13.87
C ALA A 240 14.72 -18.65 -13.67
N LEU A 241 14.42 -19.71 -14.43
CA LEU A 241 13.15 -20.43 -14.41
C LEU A 241 13.33 -21.86 -13.88
N PHE A 242 12.24 -22.50 -13.49
CA PHE A 242 12.21 -23.91 -13.13
C PHE A 242 11.29 -24.66 -14.09
N SER A 243 11.67 -25.85 -14.56
CA SER A 243 10.86 -26.66 -15.47
C SER A 243 10.45 -27.97 -14.79
N TYR A 244 9.15 -28.28 -14.81
CA TYR A 244 8.64 -29.62 -14.49
C TYR A 244 8.49 -30.41 -15.79
N THR A 245 9.30 -31.46 -15.95
CA THR A 245 9.22 -32.36 -17.09
C THR A 245 8.44 -33.61 -16.68
N LEU A 246 7.38 -33.90 -17.41
CA LEU A 246 6.59 -35.10 -17.20
C LEU A 246 7.18 -36.26 -18.02
N PRO A 247 7.59 -37.39 -17.40
CA PRO A 247 8.22 -38.51 -18.09
C PRO A 247 7.26 -39.34 -18.92
N HIS A 248 5.96 -39.21 -18.73
CA HIS A 248 4.96 -39.92 -19.51
C HIS A 248 4.25 -38.96 -20.46
N PRO A 249 4.17 -39.31 -21.76
CA PRO A 249 3.39 -38.55 -22.73
C PRO A 249 1.94 -38.39 -22.29
N VAL A 250 1.37 -37.20 -22.49
CA VAL A 250 0.00 -36.87 -22.12
C VAL A 250 -0.85 -36.73 -23.37
N SER A 251 -2.08 -37.26 -23.34
CA SER A 251 -3.07 -37.03 -24.39
C SER A 251 -4.26 -36.23 -23.85
N VAL A 252 -4.62 -35.13 -24.53
CA VAL A 252 -5.74 -34.25 -24.15
C VAL A 252 -6.50 -33.84 -25.39
N GLY A 253 -7.77 -34.25 -25.45
CA GLY A 253 -8.63 -33.85 -26.56
C GLY A 253 -8.87 -32.34 -26.61
N ARG A 254 -9.17 -31.83 -27.79
CA ARG A 254 -9.51 -30.42 -28.02
C ARG A 254 -10.57 -29.91 -27.05
N GLY A 255 -10.32 -28.75 -26.44
CA GLY A 255 -11.24 -28.10 -25.52
C GLY A 255 -11.39 -28.80 -24.16
N LYS A 256 -10.57 -29.82 -23.87
CA LYS A 256 -10.56 -30.53 -22.58
C LYS A 256 -9.39 -30.05 -21.71
N SER A 257 -9.50 -30.32 -20.42
CA SER A 257 -8.44 -30.09 -19.44
C SER A 257 -7.86 -31.43 -18.97
N ALA A 258 -6.58 -31.42 -18.60
CA ALA A 258 -5.95 -32.55 -17.93
C ALA A 258 -5.40 -32.13 -16.58
N LEU A 259 -5.64 -33.00 -15.59
CA LEU A 259 -5.05 -32.92 -14.27
C LEU A 259 -3.91 -33.94 -14.19
N VAL A 260 -2.69 -33.46 -14.10
CA VAL A 260 -1.47 -34.29 -14.13
C VAL A 260 -0.80 -34.26 -12.76
N PRO A 261 -0.48 -35.42 -12.16
CA PRO A 261 0.25 -35.47 -10.91
C PRO A 261 1.68 -34.94 -11.10
N LEU A 262 2.05 -33.93 -10.31
CA LEU A 262 3.41 -33.39 -10.28
C LEU A 262 4.26 -34.12 -9.25
N LEU A 263 3.76 -34.21 -8.02
CA LEU A 263 4.51 -34.74 -6.89
C LEU A 263 3.60 -35.42 -5.88
N SER A 264 4.16 -36.40 -5.18
CA SER A 264 3.57 -37.06 -4.02
C SER A 264 4.73 -37.39 -3.09
N GLN A 265 4.88 -36.62 -2.01
CA GLN A 265 6.04 -36.70 -1.14
C GLN A 265 5.68 -36.65 0.34
N LYS A 266 6.31 -37.54 1.11
CA LYS A 266 6.31 -37.50 2.57
C LYS A 266 7.28 -36.44 3.06
N LEU A 267 6.81 -35.60 3.96
CA LEU A 267 7.57 -34.51 4.57
C LEU A 267 7.39 -34.57 6.09
N GLU A 268 8.33 -33.97 6.81
CA GLU A 268 8.18 -33.70 8.22
C GLU A 268 7.79 -32.24 8.40
N GLY A 269 6.84 -31.99 9.29
CA GLY A 269 6.39 -30.66 9.61
C GLY A 269 5.94 -30.52 11.05
N ARG A 270 5.44 -29.34 11.36
CA ARG A 270 4.89 -29.01 12.67
C ARG A 270 3.59 -28.24 12.54
N HIS A 271 2.65 -28.55 13.44
CA HIS A 271 1.43 -27.80 13.63
C HIS A 271 1.68 -26.68 14.66
N GLU A 272 1.48 -25.42 14.27
CA GLU A 272 1.71 -24.25 15.11
C GLU A 272 0.49 -23.31 15.09
N LEU A 273 0.16 -22.72 16.24
CA LEU A 273 -0.79 -21.61 16.34
C LEU A 273 -0.03 -20.28 16.23
N LEU A 274 -0.06 -19.67 15.06
CA LEU A 274 0.67 -18.42 14.76
C LEU A 274 -0.23 -17.21 14.92
N TYR A 275 0.13 -16.27 15.80
CA TYR A 275 -0.57 -15.01 15.97
C TYR A 275 0.24 -13.84 15.43
N ASN A 276 -0.40 -13.00 14.63
CA ASN A 276 0.12 -11.70 14.22
C ASN A 276 -1.05 -10.71 14.19
N GLY A 277 -1.06 -9.74 15.11
CA GLY A 277 -2.16 -8.79 15.28
C GLY A 277 -2.47 -7.91 14.05
N GLN A 278 -1.50 -7.71 13.16
CA GLN A 278 -1.70 -6.99 11.90
C GLN A 278 -2.41 -7.85 10.84
N LYS A 279 -2.16 -9.16 10.83
CA LYS A 279 -2.76 -10.11 9.88
C LYS A 279 -4.14 -10.58 10.34
N HIS A 280 -4.28 -10.90 11.63
CA HIS A 280 -5.54 -11.32 12.23
C HIS A 280 -5.61 -10.91 13.71
N PRO A 281 -6.43 -9.90 14.07
CA PRO A 281 -6.23 -9.14 15.31
C PRO A 281 -6.61 -9.87 16.61
N ARG A 282 -7.41 -10.94 16.57
CA ARG A 282 -8.02 -11.53 17.80
C ARG A 282 -7.69 -12.98 18.09
N HIS A 283 -7.34 -13.74 17.06
CA HIS A 283 -7.18 -15.19 17.18
C HIS A 283 -5.93 -15.62 16.43
N PRO A 284 -5.16 -16.59 16.96
CA PRO A 284 -4.09 -17.21 16.20
C PRO A 284 -4.65 -18.02 15.02
N ILE A 285 -3.80 -18.23 14.04
CA ILE A 285 -4.07 -19.03 12.84
C ILE A 285 -3.36 -20.37 13.03
N ALA A 286 -4.08 -21.47 12.85
CA ALA A 286 -3.51 -22.80 12.77
C ALA A 286 -2.72 -22.94 11.46
N THR A 287 -1.47 -23.35 11.60
CA THR A 287 -0.52 -23.44 10.49
C THR A 287 0.20 -24.78 10.49
N LEU A 288 0.46 -25.31 9.29
CA LEU A 288 1.40 -26.40 9.08
C LEU A 288 2.69 -25.83 8.49
N ARG A 289 3.80 -26.02 9.20
CA ARG A 289 5.12 -25.49 8.85
C ARG A 289 6.09 -26.61 8.52
N PHE A 290 6.72 -26.57 7.36
CA PHE A 290 7.62 -27.62 6.88
C PHE A 290 8.67 -27.08 5.92
N GLN A 291 9.77 -27.81 5.73
CA GLN A 291 10.76 -27.48 4.70
C GLN A 291 10.38 -28.14 3.37
N ASN A 292 10.52 -27.41 2.27
CA ASN A 292 10.35 -27.96 0.93
C ASN A 292 11.51 -28.90 0.59
N ARG A 293 11.36 -30.18 0.96
CA ARG A 293 12.31 -31.26 0.63
C ARG A 293 11.86 -32.12 -0.55
N THR A 294 10.95 -31.61 -1.37
CA THR A 294 10.41 -32.34 -2.53
C THR A 294 11.42 -32.50 -3.67
N GLY A 295 12.50 -31.70 -3.65
CA GLY A 295 13.45 -31.58 -4.76
C GLY A 295 12.94 -30.72 -5.91
N LEU A 296 11.71 -30.21 -5.80
CA LEU A 296 11.08 -29.32 -6.79
C LEU A 296 10.88 -27.93 -6.19
N THR A 297 10.78 -26.94 -7.06
CA THR A 297 10.15 -25.66 -6.67
C THR A 297 8.65 -25.92 -6.47
N LEU A 298 8.04 -25.27 -5.49
CA LEU A 298 6.58 -25.27 -5.31
C LEU A 298 6.05 -23.96 -5.87
N GLU A 299 5.08 -24.05 -6.78
CA GLU A 299 4.39 -22.88 -7.32
C GLU A 299 3.31 -22.37 -6.37
N ARG A 300 2.95 -21.10 -6.49
CA ARG A 300 1.89 -20.53 -5.65
C ARG A 300 0.54 -21.13 -6.04
N GLY A 301 -0.15 -21.78 -5.10
CA GLY A 301 -1.40 -22.47 -5.40
C GLY A 301 -2.27 -22.81 -4.19
N PRO A 302 -3.57 -23.06 -4.40
CA PRO A 302 -4.45 -23.53 -3.33
C PRO A 302 -4.02 -24.90 -2.82
N VAL A 303 -4.19 -25.12 -1.52
CA VAL A 303 -3.99 -26.41 -0.86
C VAL A 303 -5.18 -26.75 0.01
N THR A 304 -5.72 -27.95 -0.15
CA THR A 304 -6.67 -28.53 0.79
C THR A 304 -5.91 -29.23 1.91
N VAL A 305 -6.18 -28.86 3.16
CA VAL A 305 -5.54 -29.44 4.34
C VAL A 305 -6.47 -30.46 4.98
N LEU A 306 -5.95 -31.66 5.18
CA LEU A 306 -6.59 -32.76 5.89
C LEU A 306 -5.78 -33.08 7.14
N GLU A 307 -6.40 -33.07 8.31
CA GLU A 307 -5.79 -33.53 9.56
C GLU A 307 -6.44 -34.85 9.99
N GLU A 308 -5.64 -35.88 10.26
CA GLU A 308 -6.13 -37.22 10.62
C GLU A 308 -7.18 -37.78 9.63
N GLY A 309 -7.01 -37.45 8.35
CA GLY A 309 -7.93 -37.84 7.27
C GLY A 309 -9.24 -37.05 7.21
N VAL A 310 -9.41 -36.02 8.05
CA VAL A 310 -10.59 -35.15 8.09
C VAL A 310 -10.26 -33.78 7.50
N TYR A 311 -11.21 -33.17 6.79
CA TYR A 311 -11.05 -31.80 6.27
C TYR A 311 -10.86 -30.80 7.40
N ALA A 312 -9.71 -30.13 7.41
CA ALA A 312 -9.35 -29.14 8.42
C ALA A 312 -9.45 -27.71 7.88
N GLY A 313 -9.23 -27.51 6.57
CA GLY A 313 -9.36 -26.20 5.94
C GLY A 313 -8.65 -26.11 4.60
N GLU A 314 -8.48 -24.88 4.14
CA GLU A 314 -7.80 -24.55 2.89
C GLU A 314 -6.77 -23.45 3.15
N ALA A 315 -5.65 -23.52 2.43
CA ALA A 315 -4.63 -22.49 2.44
C ALA A 315 -4.16 -22.18 1.02
N VAL A 316 -3.29 -21.19 0.89
CA VAL A 316 -2.55 -20.93 -0.35
C VAL A 316 -1.07 -21.11 -0.06
N LEU A 317 -0.44 -22.09 -0.70
CA LEU A 317 1.01 -22.25 -0.62
C LEU A 317 1.69 -21.10 -1.37
N PRO A 318 2.73 -20.49 -0.79
CA PRO A 318 3.56 -19.51 -1.49
C PRO A 318 4.48 -20.20 -2.50
N PHE A 319 4.97 -19.43 -3.47
CA PHE A 319 6.06 -19.88 -4.33
C PHE A 319 7.29 -20.16 -3.45
N THR A 320 7.80 -21.39 -3.47
CA THR A 320 8.84 -21.84 -2.54
C THR A 320 9.88 -22.69 -3.26
N VAL A 321 11.13 -22.22 -3.30
CA VAL A 321 12.25 -22.99 -3.86
C VAL A 321 12.61 -24.20 -3.00
N GLY A 322 13.40 -25.13 -3.56
CA GLY A 322 13.90 -26.29 -2.80
C GLY A 322 14.69 -25.87 -1.55
N GLY A 323 14.43 -26.55 -0.43
CA GLY A 323 15.06 -26.30 0.87
C GLY A 323 14.48 -25.15 1.69
N ALA A 324 13.71 -24.25 1.07
CA ALA A 324 13.06 -23.14 1.77
C ALA A 324 11.88 -23.62 2.63
N GLU A 325 11.51 -22.82 3.63
CA GLU A 325 10.41 -23.13 4.54
C GLU A 325 9.06 -22.69 3.98
N VAL A 326 8.04 -23.52 4.22
CA VAL A 326 6.65 -23.29 3.86
C VAL A 326 5.82 -23.15 5.13
N ILE A 327 4.93 -22.16 5.16
CA ILE A 327 3.93 -21.99 6.21
C ILE A 327 2.55 -22.00 5.54
N ALA A 328 1.78 -23.07 5.78
CA ALA A 328 0.43 -23.22 5.27
C ALA A 328 -0.59 -22.85 6.36
N ALA A 329 -1.16 -21.66 6.27
CA ALA A 329 -2.18 -21.14 7.18
C ALA A 329 -3.58 -21.56 6.74
N PHE A 330 -4.23 -22.48 7.46
CA PHE A 330 -5.42 -23.18 6.96
C PHE A 330 -6.70 -22.98 7.79
N ALA A 331 -6.61 -22.57 9.05
CA ALA A 331 -7.76 -22.34 9.90
C ALA A 331 -7.49 -21.29 10.98
N VAL A 332 -8.55 -20.64 11.47
CA VAL A 332 -8.48 -19.72 12.63
C VAL A 332 -8.85 -20.51 13.89
N GLU A 333 -8.02 -20.41 14.94
CA GLU A 333 -8.29 -21.07 16.22
C GLU A 333 -9.15 -20.17 17.10
N LEU A 334 -10.46 -20.44 17.13
CA LEU A 334 -11.43 -19.64 17.88
C LEU A 334 -11.39 -19.88 19.39
N GLY A 335 -10.84 -21.01 19.83
CA GLY A 335 -10.68 -21.36 21.24
C GLY A 335 -9.62 -20.53 21.96
N VAL A 336 -8.76 -19.82 21.23
CA VAL A 336 -7.72 -18.95 21.77
C VAL A 336 -7.97 -17.51 21.36
N LYS A 337 -8.05 -16.61 22.33
CA LYS A 337 -8.25 -15.18 22.10
C LYS A 337 -7.04 -14.39 22.59
N ILE A 338 -6.58 -13.46 21.78
CA ILE A 338 -5.41 -12.64 22.07
C ILE A 338 -5.80 -11.17 22.04
N THR A 339 -5.45 -10.46 23.11
CA THR A 339 -5.63 -9.00 23.21
C THR A 339 -4.26 -8.35 23.35
N GLU A 340 -4.02 -7.33 22.53
CA GLU A 340 -2.79 -6.53 22.57
C GLU A 340 -3.07 -5.21 23.29
N ASN A 341 -2.25 -4.88 24.29
CA ASN A 341 -2.25 -3.57 24.92
C ASN A 341 -0.90 -2.89 24.66
N TYR A 342 -0.95 -1.65 24.19
CA TYR A 342 0.23 -0.88 23.83
C TYR A 342 0.36 0.30 24.77
N GLN A 343 1.53 0.44 25.37
CA GLN A 343 1.88 1.55 26.23
C GLN A 343 3.20 2.14 25.77
N ASN A 344 3.20 3.46 25.56
CA ASN A 344 4.42 4.20 25.28
C ASN A 344 4.71 5.08 26.50
N SER A 345 5.97 5.10 26.92
CA SER A 345 6.42 5.94 28.00
C SER A 345 7.80 6.48 27.71
N VAL A 346 8.10 7.67 28.23
CA VAL A 346 9.42 8.27 28.11
C VAL A 346 10.09 8.19 29.47
N GLN A 347 11.24 7.53 29.52
CA GLN A 347 12.08 7.46 30.70
C GLN A 347 13.32 8.32 30.47
N LEU A 348 13.38 9.45 31.18
CA LEU A 348 14.55 10.31 31.18
C LEU A 348 15.70 9.59 31.91
N GLU A 349 16.81 9.38 31.21
CA GLU A 349 17.98 8.64 31.71
C GLU A 349 19.03 9.60 32.26
N ARG A 350 19.35 10.64 31.47
CA ARG A 350 20.40 11.60 31.80
C ARG A 350 20.04 13.00 31.34
N VAL A 351 20.44 13.99 32.14
CA VAL A 351 20.37 15.41 31.79
C VAL A 351 21.78 15.99 31.83
N GLY A 352 22.23 16.55 30.72
CA GLY A 352 23.50 17.27 30.60
C GLY A 352 23.27 18.71 30.14
N ILE A 353 24.30 19.53 30.24
CA ILE A 353 24.33 20.88 29.66
C ILE A 353 25.28 20.85 28.46
N HIS A 354 24.85 21.44 27.36
CA HIS A 354 25.67 21.69 26.19
C HIS A 354 25.45 23.13 25.74
N GLU A 355 26.43 23.99 26.04
CA GLU A 355 26.36 25.45 25.80
C GLU A 355 25.14 26.10 26.48
N GLU A 356 24.18 26.62 25.71
CA GLU A 356 22.95 27.25 26.21
C GLU A 356 21.75 26.28 26.28
N TYR A 357 21.97 25.01 25.94
CA TYR A 357 20.93 23.98 25.89
C TYR A 357 21.15 22.92 26.97
N LEU A 358 20.04 22.41 27.52
CA LEU A 358 20.03 21.11 28.16
C LEU A 358 19.95 20.02 27.10
N LEU A 359 20.88 19.07 27.18
CA LEU A 359 20.81 17.81 26.46
C LEU A 359 20.12 16.79 27.37
N LEU A 360 18.90 16.42 27.02
CA LEU A 360 18.15 15.37 27.68
C LEU A 360 18.32 14.09 26.87
N GLU A 361 18.90 13.07 27.49
CA GLU A 361 18.95 11.70 26.98
C GLU A 361 17.81 10.92 27.61
N GLU A 362 16.83 10.57 26.79
CA GLU A 362 15.63 9.86 27.23
C GLU A 362 15.44 8.60 26.40
N TYR A 363 15.08 7.52 27.08
CA TYR A 363 14.60 6.32 26.41
C TYR A 363 13.12 6.47 26.11
N ASP A 364 12.76 6.38 24.84
CA ASP A 364 11.38 6.10 24.46
C ASP A 364 11.15 4.59 24.57
N LEU A 365 10.28 4.21 25.51
CA LEU A 365 9.95 2.84 25.87
C LEU A 365 8.60 2.48 25.27
N GLN A 366 8.60 1.41 24.48
CA GLN A 366 7.38 0.78 23.98
C GLN A 366 7.18 -0.54 24.71
N GLU A 367 6.06 -0.67 25.40
CA GLU A 367 5.62 -1.90 26.03
C GLU A 367 4.37 -2.42 25.33
N LYS A 368 4.48 -3.62 24.76
CA LYS A 368 3.38 -4.33 24.15
C LYS A 368 3.07 -5.57 24.97
N THR A 369 1.93 -5.59 25.63
CA THR A 369 1.48 -6.73 26.43
C THR A 369 0.43 -7.52 25.67
N TYR A 370 0.71 -8.81 25.47
CA TYR A 370 -0.19 -9.81 24.92
C TYR A 370 -0.88 -10.55 26.06
N THR A 371 -2.21 -10.49 26.08
CA THR A 371 -3.04 -11.35 26.94
C THR A 371 -3.58 -12.48 26.09
N VAL A 372 -3.13 -13.71 26.36
CA VAL A 372 -3.52 -14.92 25.63
C VAL A 372 -4.49 -15.72 26.50
N GLU A 373 -5.76 -15.76 26.10
CA GLU A 373 -6.85 -16.47 26.78
C GLU A 373 -7.10 -17.80 26.05
N ASN A 374 -6.93 -18.93 26.75
CA ASN A 374 -7.24 -20.27 26.23
C ASN A 374 -8.55 -20.78 26.82
N THR A 375 -9.54 -21.03 25.97
CA THR A 375 -10.85 -21.60 26.37
C THR A 375 -10.97 -23.10 26.12
N LEU A 376 -9.96 -23.71 25.49
CA LEU A 376 -9.93 -25.14 25.17
C LEU A 376 -9.66 -26.00 26.41
N GLU A 377 -9.96 -27.29 26.29
CA GLU A 377 -9.73 -28.30 27.33
C GLU A 377 -8.27 -28.80 27.39
N LYS A 378 -7.45 -28.39 26.41
CA LYS A 378 -6.04 -28.77 26.30
C LYS A 378 -5.15 -27.54 26.42
N ALA A 379 -3.93 -27.75 26.89
CA ALA A 379 -2.90 -26.73 26.86
C ALA A 379 -2.57 -26.40 25.39
N VAL A 380 -2.27 -25.13 25.12
CA VAL A 380 -1.90 -24.65 23.79
C VAL A 380 -0.57 -23.94 23.83
N LEU A 381 0.23 -24.11 22.78
CA LEU A 381 1.44 -23.33 22.55
C LEU A 381 1.17 -22.36 21.41
N VAL A 382 1.22 -21.06 21.72
CA VAL A 382 0.96 -19.99 20.75
C VAL A 382 2.28 -19.32 20.38
N THR A 383 2.56 -19.23 19.09
CA THR A 383 3.69 -18.47 18.54
C THR A 383 3.23 -17.04 18.26
N LEU A 384 3.69 -16.08 19.06
CA LEU A 384 3.46 -14.65 18.86
C LEU A 384 4.49 -14.09 17.88
N GLU A 385 4.05 -13.57 16.74
CA GLU A 385 4.88 -12.94 15.71
C GLU A 385 4.73 -11.40 15.76
N GLN A 386 5.84 -10.70 15.93
CA GLN A 386 5.88 -9.24 15.96
C GLN A 386 6.89 -8.70 14.94
N GLY A 387 6.50 -7.68 14.18
CA GLY A 387 7.39 -6.98 13.26
C GLY A 387 8.56 -6.30 13.99
N ILE A 388 9.76 -6.37 13.40
CA ILE A 388 10.96 -5.72 13.88
C ILE A 388 10.91 -4.24 13.49
N ASN A 389 10.96 -3.37 14.49
CA ASN A 389 11.18 -1.95 14.27
C ASN A 389 12.67 -1.64 14.45
N LEU A 390 13.38 -1.39 13.35
CA LEU A 390 14.84 -1.15 13.35
C LEU A 390 15.28 0.06 14.17
N ARG A 391 14.36 0.95 14.56
CA ARG A 391 14.67 2.09 15.46
C ARG A 391 14.76 1.69 16.93
N TYR A 392 14.14 0.59 17.33
CA TYR A 392 14.06 0.14 18.71
C TYR A 392 14.85 -1.15 18.90
N THR A 393 15.35 -1.33 20.11
CA THR A 393 16.05 -2.54 20.55
C THR A 393 15.26 -3.20 21.66
N LEU A 394 15.18 -4.53 21.66
CA LEU A 394 14.55 -5.26 22.75
C LEU A 394 15.33 -5.05 24.05
N PHE A 395 14.63 -4.84 25.15
CA PHE A 395 15.22 -4.80 26.49
C PHE A 395 14.25 -5.46 27.48
N ASP A 396 14.75 -6.02 28.58
CA ASP A 396 13.92 -6.61 29.65
C ASP A 396 12.76 -7.49 29.12
N THR A 397 13.06 -8.24 28.06
CA THR A 397 12.13 -9.12 27.34
C THR A 397 12.82 -10.46 27.13
N LEU A 398 12.06 -11.55 27.21
CA LEU A 398 12.59 -12.88 26.92
C LEU A 398 13.14 -12.91 25.49
N GLU A 399 14.28 -13.59 25.30
CA GLU A 399 14.85 -13.76 23.96
C GLU A 399 13.86 -14.46 23.02
N PRO A 400 13.76 -14.01 21.76
CA PRO A 400 12.87 -14.62 20.78
C PRO A 400 13.30 -16.06 20.50
N SER A 401 12.33 -16.98 20.48
CA SER A 401 12.56 -18.38 20.10
C SER A 401 12.97 -18.52 18.64
N GLU A 402 12.50 -17.61 17.78
CA GLU A 402 12.94 -17.49 16.39
C GLU A 402 12.99 -16.01 16.00
N GLN A 403 13.97 -15.63 15.18
CA GLN A 403 14.11 -14.29 14.63
C GLN A 403 14.57 -14.37 13.18
N ASN A 404 14.00 -13.52 12.33
CA ASN A 404 14.51 -13.25 10.99
C ASN A 404 14.71 -11.73 10.78
N ALA A 405 14.87 -11.28 9.54
CA ALA A 405 15.08 -9.86 9.23
C ALA A 405 13.84 -8.98 9.49
N GLU A 406 12.64 -9.57 9.54
CA GLU A 406 11.37 -8.85 9.60
C GLU A 406 10.60 -9.05 10.90
N PHE A 407 10.78 -10.20 11.57
CA PHE A 407 9.95 -10.60 12.69
C PHE A 407 10.76 -11.21 13.85
N TYR A 408 10.31 -10.89 15.07
CA TYR A 408 10.57 -11.65 16.27
C TYR A 408 9.42 -12.62 16.53
N ARG A 409 9.73 -13.84 17.00
CA ARG A 409 8.73 -14.83 17.40
C ARG A 409 9.01 -15.40 18.78
N TRP A 410 7.96 -15.49 19.60
CA TRP A 410 8.01 -16.08 20.94
C TRP A 410 6.96 -17.16 21.09
N LYS A 411 7.30 -18.26 21.77
CA LYS A 411 6.35 -19.32 22.12
C LYS A 411 5.80 -19.09 23.53
N VAL A 412 4.49 -19.00 23.65
CA VAL A 412 3.76 -18.78 24.92
C VAL A 412 2.86 -19.99 25.18
N SER A 413 3.18 -20.73 26.25
CA SER A 413 2.37 -21.87 26.69
C SER A 413 1.22 -21.39 27.57
N VAL A 414 0.00 -21.83 27.27
CA VAL A 414 -1.20 -21.47 28.03
C VAL A 414 -1.96 -22.72 28.43
N GLU A 415 -2.11 -22.92 29.73
CA GLU A 415 -2.86 -24.04 30.32
C GLU A 415 -4.34 -24.04 29.88
N PRO A 416 -5.03 -25.20 29.97
CA PRO A 416 -6.46 -25.29 29.67
C PRO A 416 -7.28 -24.29 30.49
N ARG A 417 -8.27 -23.65 29.85
CA ARG A 417 -9.22 -22.74 30.52
C ARG A 417 -8.55 -21.64 31.36
N SER A 418 -7.41 -21.13 30.90
CA SER A 418 -6.57 -20.18 31.62
C SER A 418 -6.09 -19.05 30.71
N SER A 419 -5.38 -18.08 31.28
CA SER A 419 -4.79 -16.95 30.56
C SER A 419 -3.31 -16.78 30.91
N ALA A 420 -2.50 -16.41 29.92
CA ALA A 420 -1.11 -16.03 30.11
C ALA A 420 -0.86 -14.59 29.65
N LEU A 421 0.06 -13.90 30.33
CA LEU A 421 0.54 -12.57 29.95
C LEU A 421 1.95 -12.69 29.39
N PHE A 422 2.20 -12.04 28.26
CA PHE A 422 3.53 -11.93 27.67
C PHE A 422 3.78 -10.48 27.28
N THR A 423 4.83 -9.87 27.82
CA THR A 423 5.15 -8.46 27.56
C THR A 423 6.44 -8.35 26.77
N VAL A 424 6.38 -7.64 25.65
CA VAL A 424 7.53 -7.25 24.84
C VAL A 424 7.83 -5.79 25.12
N LYS A 425 9.03 -5.51 25.61
CA LYS A 425 9.53 -4.17 25.84
C LYS A 425 10.66 -3.85 24.87
N SER A 426 10.55 -2.70 24.22
CA SER A 426 11.58 -2.19 23.33
C SER A 426 11.89 -0.73 23.65
N ARG A 427 13.13 -0.32 23.42
CA ARG A 427 13.60 1.03 23.72
C ARG A 427 14.46 1.59 22.62
N THR A 428 14.42 2.90 22.48
CA THR A 428 15.37 3.66 21.66
C THR A 428 15.86 4.86 22.43
N LEU A 429 17.14 5.22 22.25
CA LEU A 429 17.73 6.37 22.91
C LEU A 429 17.48 7.61 22.04
N ASN A 430 16.77 8.57 22.60
CA ASN A 430 16.53 9.86 21.99
C ASN A 430 17.33 10.95 22.71
N GLN A 431 17.78 11.92 21.92
CA GLN A 431 18.43 13.13 22.42
C GLN A 431 17.53 14.32 22.12
N ARG A 432 17.21 15.09 23.15
CA ARG A 432 16.35 16.27 23.06
C ARG A 432 17.08 17.49 23.61
N TYR A 433 17.05 18.58 22.83
CA TYR A 433 17.64 19.85 23.21
C TYR A 433 16.54 20.80 23.71
N GLU A 434 16.69 21.32 24.92
CA GLU A 434 15.81 22.34 25.47
C GLU A 434 16.62 23.58 25.87
N SER A 435 16.11 24.78 25.57
CA SER A 435 16.80 26.01 25.95
C SER A 435 16.67 26.26 27.45
N VAL A 436 17.79 26.52 28.12
CA VAL A 436 17.83 26.84 29.56
C VAL A 436 17.02 28.10 29.86
N ARG A 437 17.01 29.08 28.93
CA ARG A 437 16.30 30.36 29.10
C ARG A 437 14.78 30.20 29.20
N SER A 438 14.22 29.17 28.58
CA SER A 438 12.77 28.90 28.57
C SER A 438 12.27 28.06 29.75
N MET A 439 13.15 27.66 30.67
CA MET A 439 12.78 26.76 31.76
C MET A 439 12.22 27.49 32.99
N ASN A 440 11.24 26.86 33.63
CA ASN A 440 10.71 27.28 34.92
C ASN A 440 11.34 26.49 36.07
N GLY A 441 11.37 27.07 37.28
CA GLY A 441 11.91 26.44 38.48
C GLY A 441 11.24 25.11 38.85
N ASP A 442 9.95 24.96 38.52
CA ASP A 442 9.18 23.72 38.76
C ASP A 442 9.65 22.54 37.90
N VAL A 443 10.27 22.81 36.74
CA VAL A 443 10.84 21.77 35.86
C VAL A 443 12.15 21.25 36.46
N LEU A 444 13.00 22.15 36.95
CA LEU A 444 14.25 21.78 37.63
C LEU A 444 13.98 21.01 38.93
N GLY A 445 12.96 21.41 39.69
CA GLY A 445 12.53 20.70 40.91
C GLY A 445 12.16 19.24 40.62
N ARG A 446 11.40 18.98 39.55
CA ARG A 446 11.05 17.61 39.14
C ARG A 446 12.24 16.77 38.70
N TYR A 447 13.26 17.37 38.09
CA TYR A 447 14.48 16.65 37.70
C TYR A 447 15.38 16.35 38.91
N LEU A 448 15.40 17.24 39.91
CA LEU A 448 16.12 17.01 41.17
C LEU A 448 15.44 15.94 42.03
N GLU A 449 14.11 15.96 42.15
CA GLU A 449 13.33 14.94 42.88
C GLU A 449 13.52 13.52 42.32
N LYS A 450 13.80 13.41 41.01
CA LYS A 450 14.06 12.13 40.34
C LYS A 450 15.53 11.68 40.39
N ASN A 451 16.40 12.38 41.13
CA ASN A 451 17.86 12.16 41.16
C ASN A 451 18.54 12.20 39.77
N LEU A 452 17.94 12.90 38.80
CA LEU A 452 18.46 13.00 37.43
C LEU A 452 19.47 14.14 37.27
N LEU A 453 19.61 14.98 38.30
CA LEU A 453 20.59 16.05 38.42
C LEU A 453 21.38 15.84 39.71
N THR A 454 22.69 16.09 39.67
CA THR A 454 23.48 16.22 40.90
C THR A 454 23.10 17.52 41.62
N ASP A 455 23.19 17.54 42.95
CA ASP A 455 22.94 18.76 43.74
C ASP A 455 23.77 19.96 43.26
N ALA A 456 24.99 19.68 42.79
CA ALA A 456 25.88 20.69 42.20
C ALA A 456 25.34 21.25 40.88
N LEU A 457 24.84 20.40 39.99
CA LEU A 457 24.28 20.81 38.70
C LEU A 457 22.96 21.57 38.87
N ALA A 458 22.09 21.11 39.78
CA ALA A 458 20.84 21.78 40.10
C ALA A 458 21.06 23.16 40.74
N GLY A 459 22.02 23.28 41.66
CA GLY A 459 22.41 24.56 42.25
C GLY A 459 22.97 25.55 41.22
N GLY A 460 23.81 25.07 40.30
CA GLY A 460 24.32 25.87 39.19
C GLY A 460 23.24 26.35 38.24
N LEU A 461 22.32 25.47 37.83
CA LEU A 461 21.18 25.83 36.98
C LEU A 461 20.25 26.84 37.65
N ALA A 462 20.02 26.72 38.96
CA ALA A 462 19.24 27.70 39.70
C ALA A 462 19.86 29.11 39.66
N GLN A 463 21.20 29.21 39.77
CA GLN A 463 21.92 30.48 39.63
C GLN A 463 21.80 31.05 38.21
N VAL A 464 21.90 30.21 37.19
CA VAL A 464 21.72 30.61 35.77
C VAL A 464 20.30 31.13 35.53
N LEU A 465 19.26 30.46 36.04
CA LEU A 465 17.87 30.92 35.90
C LEU A 465 17.63 32.25 36.62
N GLU A 466 18.21 32.44 37.80
CA GLU A 466 18.10 33.71 38.52
C GLU A 466 18.85 34.84 37.77
N GLY A 467 19.99 34.52 37.16
CA GLY A 467 20.68 35.40 36.21
C GLY A 467 19.77 35.83 35.06
N TYR A 468 19.08 34.88 34.41
CA TYR A 468 18.12 35.19 33.34
C TYR A 468 16.92 36.03 33.83
N ARG A 469 16.41 35.80 35.05
CA ARG A 469 15.34 36.64 35.64
C ARG A 469 15.81 38.07 35.83
N ARG A 470 17.02 38.27 36.38
CA ARG A 470 17.63 39.59 36.55
C ARG A 470 17.86 40.26 35.20
N LEU A 471 18.35 39.52 34.20
CA LEU A 471 18.55 40.02 32.84
C LEU A 471 17.23 40.50 32.23
N ASN A 472 16.17 39.69 32.28
CA ASN A 472 14.84 40.08 31.78
C ASN A 472 14.31 41.32 32.51
N ALA A 473 14.48 41.43 33.84
CA ALA A 473 14.06 42.62 34.60
C ALA A 473 14.86 43.87 34.20
N THR A 474 16.15 43.74 33.89
CA THR A 474 17.00 44.82 33.40
C THR A 474 16.63 45.22 31.97
N GLU A 475 16.29 44.25 31.11
CA GLU A 475 15.75 44.50 29.77
C GLU A 475 14.42 45.26 29.82
N GLU A 476 13.51 44.90 30.73
CA GLU A 476 12.25 45.64 30.96
C GLU A 476 12.51 47.08 31.42
N LYS A 477 13.47 47.29 32.33
CA LYS A 477 13.89 48.65 32.74
C LYS A 477 14.43 49.43 31.55
N ARG A 478 15.27 48.81 30.71
CA ARG A 478 15.82 49.41 29.49
C ARG A 478 14.72 49.81 28.51
N GLN A 479 13.72 48.95 28.34
CA GLN A 479 12.55 49.26 27.50
C GLN A 479 11.78 50.46 28.03
N LYS A 480 11.49 50.51 29.35
CA LYS A 480 10.79 51.64 29.98
C LYS A 480 11.56 52.97 29.83
N LEU A 481 12.89 52.93 29.99
CA LEU A 481 13.75 54.10 29.77
C LEU A 481 13.69 54.58 28.32
N GLY A 482 13.73 53.66 27.36
CA GLY A 482 13.59 53.96 25.94
C GLY A 482 12.23 54.59 25.60
N GLU A 483 11.14 54.08 26.19
CA GLU A 483 9.80 54.66 26.07
C GLU A 483 9.70 56.07 26.67
N GLU A 484 10.35 56.31 27.82
CA GLU A 484 10.42 57.63 28.45
C GLU A 484 11.21 58.62 27.59
N ARG A 485 12.34 58.18 27.02
CA ARG A 485 13.18 58.97 26.11
C ARG A 485 12.40 59.39 24.87
N GLU A 486 11.67 58.47 24.25
CA GLU A 486 10.81 58.76 23.08
C GLU A 486 9.69 59.76 23.42
N LYS A 487 9.08 59.67 24.61
CA LYS A 487 8.09 60.65 25.06
C LYS A 487 8.70 62.05 25.17
N ILE A 488 9.92 62.16 25.72
CA ILE A 488 10.61 63.45 25.85
C ILE A 488 11.03 64.01 24.49
N TYR A 489 11.55 63.19 23.58
CA TYR A 489 11.87 63.63 22.22
C TYR A 489 10.64 64.18 21.47
N LYS A 490 9.49 63.51 21.59
CA LYS A 490 8.22 64.00 21.01
C LYS A 490 7.80 65.33 21.64
N ALA A 491 7.91 65.47 22.96
CA ALA A 491 7.62 66.72 23.67
C ALA A 491 8.57 67.86 23.25
N GLN A 492 9.87 67.59 23.10
CA GLN A 492 10.87 68.55 22.64
C GLN A 492 10.57 69.03 21.22
N LYS A 493 10.21 68.13 20.31
CA LYS A 493 9.80 68.47 18.94
C LYS A 493 8.54 69.34 18.91
N GLN A 494 7.57 69.06 19.79
CA GLN A 494 6.37 69.89 19.94
C GLN A 494 6.71 71.30 20.46
N VAL A 495 7.57 71.41 21.47
CA VAL A 495 8.03 72.69 22.01
C VAL A 495 8.80 73.50 20.97
N GLN A 496 9.70 72.86 20.20
CA GLN A 496 10.41 73.49 19.08
C GLN A 496 9.46 73.97 17.97
N GLY A 497 8.44 73.17 17.63
CA GLY A 497 7.40 73.56 16.69
C GLY A 497 6.58 74.76 17.16
N ASN A 498 6.28 74.83 18.46
CA ASN A 498 5.57 75.96 19.09
C ASN A 498 6.44 77.22 19.23
N LEU A 499 7.78 77.09 19.20
CA LEU A 499 8.73 78.19 19.25
C LEU A 499 8.92 78.90 17.90
N ALA A 500 8.74 78.18 16.79
CA ALA A 500 8.92 78.69 15.43
C ALA A 500 8.00 79.88 15.05
N PRO A 501 6.70 79.92 15.41
CA PRO A 501 5.80 81.01 15.05
C PRO A 501 5.80 82.23 16.00
N LEU A 502 6.52 82.22 17.13
CA LEU A 502 6.44 83.28 18.15
C LEU A 502 7.36 84.49 17.84
N GLY A 503 6.86 85.72 18.00
CA GLY A 503 7.60 86.98 17.79
C GLY A 503 8.40 87.46 19.02
N ARG A 504 8.88 88.71 19.00
CA ARG A 504 9.69 89.34 20.09
C ARG A 504 8.90 90.35 20.94
N ASP A 505 7.58 90.35 20.84
CA ASP A 505 6.72 91.27 21.61
C ASP A 505 6.70 90.94 23.11
N ARG A 506 6.32 91.91 23.96
CA ARG A 506 6.47 91.83 25.44
C ARG A 506 5.76 90.64 26.10
N GLU A 507 4.62 90.22 25.57
CA GLU A 507 3.86 89.06 26.05
C GLU A 507 4.42 87.74 25.45
N GLU A 508 4.72 87.72 24.16
CA GLU A 508 5.27 86.56 23.44
C GLU A 508 6.69 86.19 23.91
N GLY A 509 7.50 87.19 24.29
CA GLY A 509 8.82 87.02 24.86
C GLY A 509 8.82 86.24 26.18
N ARG A 510 7.80 86.45 27.04
CA ARG A 510 7.64 85.68 28.28
C ARG A 510 7.31 84.21 28.02
N LEU A 511 6.44 83.95 27.03
CA LEU A 511 6.09 82.58 26.63
C LEU A 511 7.30 81.86 26.00
N ARG A 512 8.05 82.55 25.15
CA ARG A 512 9.32 82.04 24.60
C ARG A 512 10.31 81.69 25.71
N SER A 513 10.51 82.55 26.70
CA SER A 513 11.42 82.26 27.83
C SER A 513 11.00 81.02 28.61
N ARG A 514 9.69 80.78 28.79
CA ARG A 514 9.18 79.56 29.43
C ARG A 514 9.44 78.30 28.60
N LEU A 515 9.17 78.34 27.29
CA LEU A 515 9.41 77.22 26.37
C LEU A 515 10.90 76.87 26.26
N VAL A 516 11.79 77.87 26.26
CA VAL A 516 13.24 77.66 26.31
C VAL A 516 13.66 76.99 27.62
N GLY A 517 13.10 77.42 28.76
CA GLY A 517 13.34 76.76 30.05
C GLY A 517 12.82 75.32 30.11
N ASP A 518 11.73 75.00 29.41
CA ASP A 518 11.22 73.63 29.30
C ASP A 518 12.12 72.77 28.37
N LEU A 519 12.68 73.34 27.30
CA LEU A 519 13.72 72.67 26.49
C LEU A 519 14.97 72.36 27.31
N GLU A 520 15.44 73.28 28.15
CA GLU A 520 16.59 73.06 29.03
C GLU A 520 16.32 71.92 30.04
N LYS A 521 15.11 71.85 30.60
CA LYS A 521 14.70 70.73 31.46
C LYS A 521 14.64 69.40 30.70
N HIS A 522 14.11 69.39 29.48
CA HIS A 522 14.09 68.19 28.64
C HIS A 522 15.50 67.73 28.30
N GLU A 523 16.41 68.64 27.94
CA GLU A 523 17.82 68.33 27.66
C GLU A 523 18.52 67.70 28.86
N ASN A 524 18.35 68.29 30.05
CA ASN A 524 18.89 67.73 31.29
C ASN A 524 18.32 66.34 31.58
N LYS A 525 17.02 66.13 31.35
CA LYS A 525 16.37 64.84 31.55
C LYS A 525 16.83 63.78 30.54
N LEU A 526 17.07 64.16 29.29
CA LEU A 526 17.63 63.27 28.26
C LEU A 526 19.06 62.85 28.62
N LEU A 527 19.89 63.77 29.13
CA LEU A 527 21.24 63.45 29.62
C LEU A 527 21.22 62.49 30.83
N GLU A 528 20.23 62.63 31.73
CA GLU A 528 20.02 61.67 32.82
C GLU A 528 19.60 60.29 32.29
N LEU A 529 18.63 60.25 31.36
CA LEU A 529 18.16 59.00 30.77
C LEU A 529 19.28 58.29 29.99
N GLU A 530 20.12 59.02 29.23
CA GLU A 530 21.25 58.43 28.52
C GLU A 530 22.27 57.80 29.48
N LYS A 531 22.53 58.45 30.63
CA LYS A 531 23.39 57.87 31.69
C LYS A 531 22.75 56.61 32.28
N SER A 532 21.45 56.62 32.56
CA SER A 532 20.72 55.46 33.06
C SER A 532 20.67 54.32 32.05
N GLU A 533 20.45 54.59 30.76
CA GLU A 533 20.49 53.60 29.68
C GLU A 533 21.87 52.97 29.54
N LYS A 534 22.94 53.77 29.60
CA LYS A 534 24.32 53.24 29.59
C LYS A 534 24.62 52.37 30.81
N ALA A 535 24.16 52.77 31.99
CA ALA A 535 24.33 51.98 33.22
C ALA A 535 23.58 50.64 33.16
N VAL A 536 22.32 50.67 32.72
CA VAL A 536 21.48 49.47 32.54
C VAL A 536 22.05 48.57 31.44
N GLY A 537 22.56 49.13 30.35
CA GLY A 537 23.23 48.36 29.28
C GLY A 537 24.52 47.69 29.75
N ALA A 538 25.32 48.37 30.57
CA ALA A 538 26.51 47.77 31.19
C ALA A 538 26.14 46.66 32.20
N GLU A 539 25.07 46.84 32.96
CA GLU A 539 24.52 45.81 33.86
C GLU A 539 24.03 44.58 33.10
N SER A 540 23.28 44.76 32.00
CA SER A 540 22.87 43.65 31.11
C SER A 540 24.07 42.89 30.55
N ALA A 541 25.07 43.58 30.00
CA ALA A 541 26.25 42.94 29.44
C ALA A 541 27.07 42.18 30.50
N ALA A 542 27.14 42.70 31.74
CA ALA A 542 27.78 42.01 32.85
C ALA A 542 27.02 40.75 33.26
N LEU A 543 25.69 40.79 33.29
CA LEU A 543 24.84 39.63 33.58
C LEU A 543 24.94 38.56 32.48
N GLU A 544 24.99 38.95 31.20
CA GLU A 544 25.20 38.01 30.09
C GLU A 544 26.55 37.29 30.21
N ALA A 545 27.63 38.03 30.52
CA ALA A 545 28.95 37.44 30.75
C ALA A 545 28.98 36.51 31.98
N GLU A 546 28.28 36.87 33.06
CA GLU A 546 28.15 36.04 34.26
C GLU A 546 27.41 34.72 33.95
N ILE A 547 26.30 34.79 33.21
CA ILE A 547 25.49 33.63 32.79
C ILE A 547 26.32 32.71 31.88
N ALA A 548 27.00 33.26 30.87
CA ALA A 548 27.86 32.49 29.98
C ALA A 548 28.99 31.78 30.75
N GLY A 549 29.62 32.46 31.69
CA GLY A 549 30.67 31.87 32.55
C GLY A 549 30.14 30.83 33.54
N LEU A 550 28.88 30.91 33.97
CA LEU A 550 28.23 29.86 34.76
C LEU A 550 27.93 28.62 33.89
N LEU A 551 27.37 28.81 32.70
CA LEU A 551 27.08 27.72 31.76
C LEU A 551 28.35 26.96 31.34
N GLU A 552 29.44 27.67 31.05
CA GLU A 552 30.72 27.03 30.69
C GLU A 552 31.31 26.20 31.85
N ARG A 553 31.18 26.69 33.09
CA ARG A 553 31.61 25.94 34.28
C ARG A 553 30.80 24.67 34.49
N LEU A 554 29.48 24.75 34.25
CA LEU A 554 28.61 23.59 34.38
C LEU A 554 28.85 22.57 33.27
N ASN A 555 29.16 23.01 32.05
CA ASN A 555 29.52 22.12 30.94
C ASN A 555 30.84 21.35 31.19
N ARG A 556 31.80 21.94 31.93
CA ARG A 556 33.07 21.28 32.30
C ARG A 556 32.96 20.37 33.54
N GLY A 557 31.88 20.47 34.30
CA GLY A 557 31.68 19.77 35.57
C GLY A 557 30.78 18.52 35.50
N VAL A 558 30.29 18.17 34.30
CA VAL A 558 29.44 16.99 34.03
C VAL A 558 30.25 15.87 33.39
#